data_AF-A0A6L2ZPF7-F1
#
_entry.id   AF-A0A6L2ZPF7-F1
#
_cell.length_a   1.000
_cell.length_b   1.000
_cell.length_c   1.000
_cell.angle_alpha   90.00
_cell.angle_beta   90.00
_cell.angle_gamma   90.00
#
_symmetry.space_group_name_H-M   'P 1'
#
loop_
_entity.id
_entity.type
_entity.pdbx_description
1 polymer ?
#
loop_
_entity_poly.entity_id
_entity_poly.type
_entity_poly.pdbx_seq_one_letter_code
_entity_poly.pdbx_strand_id
1 'polypeptide(L)'
;MPTHLIQCQTWIVNLSSQQPSWAIKNTLSQWARVQLPPILAKICDEQIEANQWYSLDKVELDLGVITLPAEPQQVIEQIATAFSQALAEQLQNFRPAAIMKRDENAQALRTLDYFIKTGTRPWWVSKDTVALTQCLLRLIDRTPARLREKLCHYLAQAATLQRLIAQCSDDQLLALSRLLAQNDHVELWCQQISAPLHRAFTREQFAAMALRSAYWQAIELAPYFMMYTNLMTYPLKFRQHVLAIKEKEKLTYAKTASRFGVGMASLMRWNRRITPCTTHNKPATKIDMEALAQDVATYPDDYQYERAQRFGVSAQGIRHALKRLRVSRKKNTSASQS
;
A
#
# COMPACT_ATOMS: atom_id res chain seq x y z
N MET A 1 15.91 -28.15 -14.77
CA MET A 1 14.89 -27.24 -14.20
C MET A 1 13.68 -27.29 -15.12
N PRO A 2 12.43 -27.35 -14.61
CA PRO A 2 11.28 -27.23 -15.49
C PRO A 2 11.37 -25.89 -16.24
N THR A 3 11.27 -25.94 -17.57
CA THR A 3 11.40 -24.79 -18.46
C THR A 3 10.18 -23.86 -18.42
N HIS A 4 9.06 -24.35 -17.90
CA HIS A 4 7.80 -23.64 -17.76
C HIS A 4 7.10 -24.11 -16.46
N LEU A 5 6.20 -23.28 -15.95
CA LEU A 5 5.52 -23.53 -14.69
C LEU A 5 4.06 -23.07 -14.79
N ILE A 6 3.12 -23.94 -14.43
CA ILE A 6 1.68 -23.67 -14.50
C ILE A 6 1.09 -23.71 -13.09
N GLN A 7 0.44 -22.62 -12.67
CA GLN A 7 -0.12 -22.50 -11.32
C GLN A 7 -1.31 -23.42 -11.09
N CYS A 8 -2.25 -23.37 -12.03
CA CYS A 8 -3.53 -24.05 -11.93
C CYS A 8 -4.06 -24.29 -13.35
N GLN A 9 -4.71 -25.42 -13.55
CA GLN A 9 -5.46 -25.73 -14.76
C GLN A 9 -6.93 -25.90 -14.37
N THR A 10 -7.79 -25.02 -14.88
CA THR A 10 -9.24 -25.06 -14.63
C THR A 10 -9.94 -25.55 -15.88
N TRP A 11 -10.80 -26.55 -15.73
CA TRP A 11 -11.63 -27.09 -16.80
C TRP A 11 -13.09 -26.70 -16.55
N ILE A 12 -13.70 -26.04 -17.53
CA ILE A 12 -15.12 -25.69 -17.51
C ILE A 12 -15.80 -26.52 -18.60
N VAL A 13 -16.75 -27.38 -18.21
CA VAL A 13 -17.43 -28.30 -19.12
C VAL A 13 -18.93 -28.18 -18.93
N ASN A 14 -19.65 -27.95 -20.02
CA ASN A 14 -21.11 -27.93 -20.06
C ASN A 14 -21.62 -29.27 -20.61
N LEU A 15 -22.40 -30.01 -19.83
CA LEU A 15 -22.94 -31.32 -20.22
C LEU A 15 -24.41 -31.17 -20.67
N SER A 16 -24.75 -31.76 -21.82
CA SER A 16 -26.07 -31.62 -22.44
C SER A 16 -27.12 -32.63 -21.94
N SER A 17 -26.74 -33.67 -21.19
CA SER A 17 -27.67 -34.69 -20.62
C SER A 17 -27.00 -35.46 -19.47
N GLN A 18 -27.74 -36.31 -18.75
CA GLN A 18 -27.38 -37.20 -17.61
C GLN A 18 -26.22 -38.19 -17.88
N GLN A 19 -25.17 -37.77 -18.57
CA GLN A 19 -23.95 -38.56 -18.70
C GLN A 19 -23.28 -38.73 -17.33
N PRO A 20 -22.64 -39.88 -17.08
CA PRO A 20 -21.95 -40.13 -15.82
C PRO A 20 -20.80 -39.13 -15.64
N SER A 21 -21.08 -38.06 -14.88
CA SER A 21 -20.15 -36.97 -14.53
C SER A 21 -18.79 -37.48 -14.03
N TRP A 22 -18.78 -38.66 -13.37
CA TRP A 22 -17.56 -39.29 -12.87
C TRP A 22 -16.61 -39.77 -13.96
N ALA A 23 -17.11 -40.39 -15.03
CA ALA A 23 -16.26 -40.92 -16.10
C ALA A 23 -15.54 -39.79 -16.84
N ILE A 24 -16.27 -38.72 -17.16
CA ILE A 24 -15.73 -37.51 -17.80
C ILE A 24 -14.69 -36.85 -16.89
N LYS A 25 -14.98 -36.73 -15.59
CA LYS A 25 -14.05 -36.16 -14.61
C LYS A 25 -12.74 -36.95 -14.53
N ASN A 26 -12.79 -38.28 -14.55
CA ASN A 26 -11.57 -39.11 -14.52
C ASN A 26 -10.75 -38.98 -15.78
N THR A 27 -11.40 -38.99 -16.95
CA THR A 27 -10.73 -38.79 -18.24
C THR A 27 -10.02 -37.44 -18.29
N LEU A 28 -10.70 -36.36 -17.92
CA LEU A 28 -10.09 -35.02 -17.86
C LEU A 28 -8.94 -34.94 -16.86
N SER A 29 -9.08 -35.58 -15.69
CA SER A 29 -8.03 -35.65 -14.68
C SER A 29 -6.78 -36.42 -15.19
N GLN A 30 -6.99 -37.51 -15.93
CA GLN A 30 -5.92 -38.29 -16.54
C GLN A 30 -5.19 -37.47 -17.63
N TRP A 31 -5.93 -36.78 -18.49
CA TRP A 31 -5.35 -35.92 -19.52
C TRP A 31 -4.53 -34.79 -18.91
N ALA A 32 -5.08 -34.10 -17.91
CA ALA A 32 -4.40 -33.01 -17.21
C ALA A 32 -3.12 -33.45 -16.49
N ARG A 33 -3.10 -34.64 -15.87
CA ARG A 33 -1.97 -35.10 -15.06
C ARG A 33 -0.89 -35.84 -15.86
N VAL A 34 -1.26 -36.53 -16.95
CA VAL A 34 -0.36 -37.47 -17.63
C VAL A 34 -0.05 -37.04 -19.06
N GLN A 35 -1.08 -36.70 -19.84
CA GLN A 35 -0.93 -36.56 -21.30
C GLN A 35 -0.61 -35.14 -21.75
N LEU A 36 -1.20 -34.12 -21.12
CA LEU A 36 -0.98 -32.72 -21.47
C LEU A 36 0.38 -32.16 -21.01
N PRO A 37 0.91 -32.45 -19.81
CA PRO A 37 2.17 -31.86 -19.35
C PRO A 37 3.34 -31.99 -20.33
N PRO A 38 3.65 -33.16 -20.94
CA PRO A 38 4.75 -33.25 -21.89
C PRO A 38 4.51 -32.48 -23.20
N ILE A 39 3.25 -32.34 -23.62
CA ILE A 39 2.89 -31.63 -24.86
C ILE A 39 3.00 -30.12 -24.64
N LEU A 40 2.45 -29.62 -23.53
CA LEU A 40 2.58 -28.22 -23.14
C LEU A 40 4.05 -27.82 -22.97
N ALA A 41 4.86 -28.71 -22.39
CA ALA A 41 6.30 -28.50 -22.26
C ALA A 41 6.97 -28.28 -23.60
N LYS A 42 6.71 -29.18 -24.55
CA LYS A 42 7.27 -29.09 -25.90
C LYS A 42 6.86 -27.79 -26.61
N ILE A 43 5.58 -27.40 -26.55
CA ILE A 43 5.10 -26.17 -27.19
C ILE A 43 5.74 -24.93 -26.57
N CYS A 44 5.86 -24.89 -25.24
CA CYS A 44 6.54 -23.80 -24.54
C CYS A 44 8.02 -23.71 -24.94
N ASP A 45 8.72 -24.84 -24.99
CA ASP A 45 10.15 -24.89 -25.36
C ASP A 45 10.41 -24.48 -26.82
N GLU A 46 9.45 -24.74 -27.72
CA GLU A 46 9.52 -24.35 -29.14
C GLU A 46 9.24 -22.86 -29.37
N GLN A 47 8.30 -22.27 -28.62
CA GLN A 47 7.85 -20.88 -28.83
C GLN A 47 8.58 -19.85 -27.96
N ILE A 48 9.23 -20.27 -26.87
CA ILE A 48 9.89 -19.37 -25.92
C ILE A 48 11.41 -19.51 -26.03
N GLU A 49 12.10 -18.39 -26.30
CA GLU A 49 13.56 -18.37 -26.33
C GLU A 49 14.17 -18.71 -24.96
N ALA A 50 15.27 -19.47 -24.94
CA ALA A 50 15.89 -20.03 -23.72
C ALA A 50 16.35 -18.99 -22.66
N ASN A 51 16.39 -17.70 -22.99
CA ASN A 51 16.82 -16.62 -22.10
C ASN A 51 15.71 -15.63 -21.74
N GLN A 52 14.46 -15.95 -22.08
CA GLN A 52 13.31 -15.08 -21.86
C GLN A 52 12.30 -15.78 -20.93
N TRP A 53 11.81 -15.05 -19.93
CA TRP A 53 10.73 -15.53 -19.06
C TRP A 53 9.48 -14.71 -19.32
N TYR A 54 8.41 -15.42 -19.70
CA TYR A 54 7.09 -14.85 -19.88
C TYR A 54 6.21 -15.17 -18.67
N SER A 55 5.51 -14.16 -18.16
CA SER A 55 4.53 -14.33 -17.09
C SER A 55 3.15 -14.01 -17.61
N LEU A 56 2.38 -15.05 -17.90
CA LEU A 56 1.01 -14.92 -18.34
C LEU A 56 0.08 -15.03 -17.13
N ASP A 57 -0.79 -14.04 -16.92
CA ASP A 57 -1.74 -14.05 -15.80
C ASP A 57 -2.83 -15.10 -16.00
N LYS A 58 -3.32 -15.25 -17.23
CA LYS A 58 -4.34 -16.24 -17.61
C LYS A 58 -4.25 -16.55 -19.10
N VAL A 59 -4.34 -17.83 -19.45
CA VAL A 59 -4.52 -18.30 -20.83
C VAL A 59 -5.85 -19.05 -20.88
N GLU A 60 -6.80 -18.53 -21.64
CA GLU A 60 -8.10 -19.17 -21.86
C GLU A 60 -8.08 -19.88 -23.21
N LEU A 61 -8.49 -21.15 -23.22
CA LEU A 61 -8.59 -21.96 -24.42
C LEU A 61 -10.07 -22.28 -24.66
N ASP A 62 -10.62 -21.82 -25.77
CA ASP A 62 -11.93 -22.26 -26.22
C ASP A 62 -11.76 -23.46 -27.16
N LEU A 63 -12.18 -24.63 -26.67
CA LEU A 63 -12.12 -25.90 -27.40
C LEU A 63 -13.42 -26.20 -28.14
N GLY A 64 -14.44 -25.34 -28.02
CA GLY A 64 -15.75 -25.53 -28.62
C GLY A 64 -16.49 -26.77 -28.11
N VAL A 65 -17.31 -27.36 -28.97
CA VAL A 65 -18.11 -28.55 -28.66
C VAL A 65 -17.33 -29.81 -29.00
N ILE A 66 -16.94 -30.58 -27.98
CA ILE A 66 -16.30 -31.89 -28.13
C ILE A 66 -17.37 -32.98 -28.00
N THR A 67 -17.62 -33.72 -29.07
CA THR A 67 -18.56 -34.86 -29.07
C THR A 67 -17.87 -36.10 -28.50
N LEU A 68 -18.30 -36.58 -27.34
CA LEU A 68 -17.85 -37.86 -26.79
C LEU A 68 -18.70 -39.03 -27.33
N PRO A 69 -18.10 -40.20 -27.66
CA PRO A 69 -16.71 -40.59 -27.48
C PRO A 69 -15.83 -40.13 -28.65
N ALA A 70 -14.99 -39.12 -28.42
CA ALA A 70 -13.93 -38.76 -29.34
C ALA A 70 -12.70 -39.62 -29.04
N GLU A 71 -11.90 -39.92 -30.07
CA GLU A 71 -10.58 -40.50 -29.84
C GLU A 71 -9.77 -39.57 -28.93
N PRO A 72 -9.23 -40.07 -27.80
CA PRO A 72 -8.48 -39.24 -26.86
C PRO A 72 -7.37 -38.42 -27.52
N GLN A 73 -6.75 -39.00 -28.54
CA GLN A 73 -5.62 -38.41 -29.26
C GLN A 73 -6.05 -37.17 -30.07
N GLN A 74 -7.23 -37.19 -30.71
CA GLN A 74 -7.76 -36.05 -31.47
C GLN A 74 -8.06 -34.86 -30.56
N VAL A 75 -8.65 -35.10 -29.38
CA VAL A 75 -8.95 -34.03 -28.41
C VAL A 75 -7.66 -33.40 -27.88
N ILE A 76 -6.63 -34.21 -27.62
CA ILE A 76 -5.33 -33.73 -27.16
C ILE A 76 -4.64 -32.89 -28.25
N GLU A 77 -4.69 -33.31 -29.51
CA GLU A 77 -4.16 -32.54 -30.64
C GLU A 77 -4.91 -31.20 -30.83
N GLN A 78 -6.23 -31.20 -30.64
CA GLN A 78 -7.03 -29.99 -30.66
C GLN A 78 -6.62 -29.03 -29.53
N ILE A 79 -6.40 -29.54 -28.31
CA ILE A 79 -5.90 -28.76 -27.18
C ILE A 79 -4.49 -28.21 -27.47
N ALA A 80 -3.60 -29.03 -28.01
CA ALA A 80 -2.24 -28.63 -28.36
C ALA A 80 -2.24 -27.49 -29.37
N THR A 81 -3.10 -27.59 -30.40
CA THR A 81 -3.24 -26.58 -31.45
C THR A 81 -3.82 -25.28 -30.88
N ALA A 82 -4.92 -25.38 -30.12
CA ALA A 82 -5.55 -24.21 -29.48
C ALA A 82 -4.58 -23.51 -28.51
N PHE A 83 -3.82 -24.28 -27.71
CA PHE A 83 -2.80 -23.73 -26.82
C PHE A 83 -1.67 -23.06 -27.58
N SER A 84 -1.16 -23.69 -28.65
CA SER A 84 -0.11 -23.12 -29.49
C SER A 84 -0.53 -21.78 -30.11
N GLN A 85 -1.79 -21.68 -30.57
CA GLN A 85 -2.34 -20.44 -31.13
C GLN A 85 -2.54 -19.37 -30.05
N ALA A 86 -3.17 -19.72 -28.93
CA ALA A 86 -3.40 -18.78 -27.83
C ALA A 86 -2.08 -18.27 -27.23
N LEU A 87 -1.07 -19.14 -27.10
CA LEU A 87 0.26 -18.75 -26.64
C LEU A 87 0.92 -17.78 -27.63
N ALA A 88 0.92 -18.10 -28.93
CA ALA A 88 1.48 -17.22 -29.96
C ALA A 88 0.80 -15.84 -29.99
N GLU A 89 -0.54 -15.79 -29.87
CA GLU A 89 -1.30 -14.54 -29.80
C GLU A 89 -0.96 -13.73 -28.55
N GLN A 90 -0.87 -14.39 -27.39
CA GLN A 90 -0.46 -13.74 -26.14
C GLN A 90 0.97 -13.23 -26.21
N LEU A 91 1.89 -13.95 -26.85
CA LEU A 91 3.28 -13.54 -27.06
C LEU A 91 3.38 -12.35 -28.03
N GLN A 92 2.60 -12.32 -29.11
CA GLN A 92 2.56 -11.19 -30.05
C GLN A 92 1.96 -9.92 -29.43
N ASN A 93 0.90 -10.08 -28.63
CA ASN A 93 0.26 -8.97 -27.91
C ASN A 93 1.01 -8.60 -26.61
N PHE A 94 2.07 -9.34 -26.27
CA PHE A 94 2.83 -9.12 -25.05
C PHE A 94 3.65 -7.84 -25.16
N ARG A 95 3.44 -6.91 -24.22
CA ARG A 95 4.23 -5.67 -24.20
C ARG A 95 5.70 -6.00 -23.88
N PRO A 96 6.69 -5.42 -24.59
CA PRO A 96 8.12 -5.64 -24.32
C PRO A 96 8.54 -5.37 -22.88
N ALA A 97 7.83 -4.49 -22.16
CA ALA A 97 8.08 -4.18 -20.75
C ALA A 97 7.77 -5.35 -19.79
N ALA A 98 6.98 -6.34 -20.22
CA ALA A 98 6.66 -7.54 -19.46
C ALA A 98 7.56 -8.74 -19.82
N ILE A 99 8.36 -8.63 -20.89
CA ILE A 99 9.41 -9.60 -21.20
C ILE A 99 10.48 -9.46 -20.13
N MET A 100 10.49 -10.39 -19.18
CA MET A 100 11.57 -10.48 -18.23
C MET A 100 12.75 -11.10 -18.97
N LYS A 101 13.67 -10.25 -19.47
CA LYS A 101 15.08 -10.67 -19.53
C LYS A 101 15.43 -11.24 -18.17
N ARG A 102 16.32 -12.24 -18.09
CA ARG A 102 16.81 -12.89 -16.87
C ARG A 102 17.37 -11.88 -15.84
N ASP A 103 16.48 -11.07 -15.25
CA ASP A 103 16.72 -10.07 -14.22
C ASP A 103 16.30 -10.72 -12.92
N GLU A 104 17.27 -11.43 -12.35
CA GLU A 104 17.14 -12.09 -11.08
C GLU A 104 16.69 -11.13 -9.96
N ASN A 105 16.97 -9.83 -10.08
CA ASN A 105 16.52 -8.83 -9.09
C ASN A 105 15.03 -8.52 -9.26
N ALA A 106 14.52 -8.43 -10.49
CA ALA A 106 13.09 -8.27 -10.74
C ALA A 106 12.29 -9.49 -10.25
N GLN A 107 12.84 -10.70 -10.43
CA GLN A 107 12.23 -11.92 -9.90
C GLN A 107 12.28 -11.98 -8.36
N ALA A 108 13.38 -11.54 -7.75
CA ALA A 108 13.50 -11.43 -6.30
C ALA A 108 12.48 -10.43 -5.73
N LEU A 109 12.28 -9.29 -6.40
CA LEU A 109 11.29 -8.28 -5.99
C LEU A 109 9.86 -8.80 -6.11
N ARG A 110 9.54 -9.53 -7.19
CA ARG A 110 8.23 -10.16 -7.36
C ARG A 110 7.95 -11.22 -6.30
N THR A 111 8.97 -12.02 -5.99
CA THR A 111 8.90 -13.03 -4.93
C THR A 111 8.63 -12.39 -3.57
N LEU A 112 9.35 -11.32 -3.23
CA LEU A 112 9.12 -10.55 -2.02
C LEU A 112 7.71 -9.94 -1.99
N ASP A 113 7.27 -9.31 -3.08
CA ASP A 113 5.96 -8.65 -3.17
C ASP A 113 4.80 -9.61 -2.92
N TYR A 114 4.83 -10.78 -3.57
CA TYR A 114 3.80 -11.80 -3.37
C TYR A 114 3.80 -12.29 -1.93
N PHE A 115 4.97 -12.66 -1.37
CA PHE A 115 5.06 -13.14 0.00
C PHE A 115 4.56 -12.11 1.02
N ILE A 116 4.96 -10.84 0.87
CA ILE A 116 4.53 -9.76 1.77
C ILE A 116 3.01 -9.60 1.72
N LYS A 117 2.39 -9.74 0.54
CA LYS A 117 0.93 -9.57 0.34
C LYS A 117 0.09 -10.76 0.78
N THR A 118 0.53 -11.99 0.49
CA THR A 118 -0.25 -13.20 0.73
C THR A 118 0.15 -13.94 2.00
N GLY A 119 1.38 -13.73 2.50
CA GLY A 119 1.99 -14.51 3.58
C GLY A 119 2.39 -15.92 3.17
N THR A 120 2.26 -16.28 1.88
CA THR A 120 2.58 -17.60 1.35
C THR A 120 3.76 -17.51 0.39
N ARG A 121 4.57 -18.58 0.35
CA ARG A 121 5.62 -18.67 -0.65
C ARG A 121 4.97 -18.77 -2.04
N PRO A 122 5.43 -17.98 -3.02
CA PRO A 122 4.90 -18.10 -4.37
C PRO A 122 5.21 -19.48 -4.95
N TRP A 123 4.27 -20.02 -5.71
CA TRP A 123 4.39 -21.32 -6.36
C TRP A 123 5.53 -21.38 -7.39
N TRP A 124 5.99 -20.23 -7.90
CA TRP A 124 7.11 -20.12 -8.84
C TRP A 124 8.51 -20.14 -8.23
N VAL A 125 8.59 -20.24 -6.91
CA VAL A 125 9.86 -20.29 -6.18
C VAL A 125 10.13 -21.74 -5.82
N SER A 126 11.20 -22.32 -6.37
CA SER A 126 11.64 -23.69 -6.04
C SER A 126 11.85 -23.86 -4.53
N LYS A 127 11.70 -25.09 -4.03
CA LYS A 127 11.91 -25.39 -2.60
C LYS A 127 13.31 -24.99 -2.12
N ASP A 128 14.30 -25.11 -3.01
CA ASP A 128 15.72 -24.80 -2.75
C ASP A 128 16.07 -23.31 -2.85
N THR A 129 15.11 -22.46 -3.23
CA THR A 129 15.38 -21.04 -3.44
C THR A 129 15.60 -20.34 -2.09
N VAL A 130 16.81 -19.78 -1.96
CA VAL A 130 17.18 -18.54 -1.27
C VAL A 130 16.09 -18.05 -0.31
N ALA A 131 16.33 -18.23 1.00
CA ALA A 131 15.45 -17.70 2.04
C ALA A 131 15.08 -16.24 1.74
N LEU A 132 13.84 -15.81 2.02
CA LEU A 132 13.38 -14.41 1.84
C LEU A 132 14.40 -13.38 2.36
N THR A 133 15.10 -13.75 3.43
CA THR A 133 16.24 -13.09 4.04
C THR A 133 17.35 -12.74 3.03
N GLN A 134 17.79 -13.69 2.21
CA GLN A 134 18.82 -13.48 1.21
C GLN A 134 18.30 -12.70 -0.02
N CYS A 135 17.04 -12.89 -0.41
CA CYS A 135 16.39 -12.06 -1.43
C CYS A 135 16.36 -10.59 -1.02
N LEU A 136 16.04 -10.30 0.25
CA LEU A 136 16.02 -8.96 0.81
C LEU A 136 17.39 -8.29 0.80
N LEU A 137 18.44 -8.96 1.30
CA LEU A 137 19.81 -8.44 1.27
C LEU A 137 20.24 -8.09 -0.16
N ARG A 138 19.98 -9.00 -1.10
CA ARG A 138 20.26 -8.77 -2.52
C ARG A 138 19.53 -7.55 -3.07
N LEU A 139 18.25 -7.37 -2.73
CA LEU A 139 17.46 -6.24 -3.21
C LEU A 139 17.91 -4.90 -2.62
N ILE A 140 18.33 -4.89 -1.35
CA ILE A 140 18.90 -3.71 -0.67
C ILE A 140 20.18 -3.28 -1.39
N ASP A 141 21.06 -4.23 -1.73
CA ASP A 141 22.37 -3.93 -2.33
C ASP A 141 22.28 -3.58 -3.83
N ARG A 142 21.44 -4.31 -4.59
CA ARG A 142 21.44 -4.25 -6.06
C ARG A 142 20.37 -3.34 -6.63
N THR A 143 19.22 -3.19 -5.97
CA THR A 143 18.07 -2.44 -6.47
C THR A 143 17.36 -1.59 -5.40
N PRO A 144 18.08 -0.73 -4.65
CA PRO A 144 17.54 0.01 -3.52
C PRO A 144 16.35 0.93 -3.90
N ALA A 145 16.42 1.60 -5.05
CA ALA A 145 15.37 2.55 -5.46
C ALA A 145 14.02 1.86 -5.73
N ARG A 146 14.01 0.72 -6.43
CA ARG A 146 12.80 -0.05 -6.73
C ARG A 146 12.22 -0.70 -5.47
N LEU A 147 13.08 -1.19 -4.59
CA LEU A 147 12.65 -1.74 -3.30
C LEU A 147 11.99 -0.66 -2.45
N ARG A 148 12.58 0.54 -2.37
CA ARG A 148 12.01 1.67 -1.63
C ARG A 148 10.60 2.05 -2.08
N GLU A 149 10.38 2.13 -3.39
CA GLU A 149 9.06 2.44 -3.96
C GLU A 149 7.99 1.47 -3.46
N LYS A 150 8.31 0.17 -3.41
CA LYS A 150 7.42 -0.87 -2.91
C LYS A 150 7.28 -0.86 -1.39
N LEU A 151 8.36 -0.58 -0.65
CA LEU A 151 8.33 -0.51 0.83
C LEU A 151 7.30 0.50 1.32
N CYS A 152 7.20 1.69 0.70
CA CYS A 152 6.18 2.67 1.05
C CYS A 152 4.76 2.09 1.01
N HIS A 153 4.47 1.22 0.04
CA HIS A 153 3.19 0.54 -0.06
C HIS A 153 3.01 -0.53 1.02
N TYR A 154 4.06 -1.26 1.37
CA TYR A 154 4.03 -2.26 2.44
C TYR A 154 3.86 -1.64 3.83
N LEU A 155 4.43 -0.45 4.07
CA LEU A 155 4.29 0.26 5.34
C LEU A 155 2.89 0.85 5.54
N ALA A 156 2.16 1.14 4.46
CA ALA A 156 0.82 1.70 4.52
C ALA A 156 -0.23 0.70 5.05
N GLN A 157 0.06 -0.61 5.01
CA GLN A 157 -0.85 -1.66 5.43
C GLN A 157 -0.30 -2.39 6.67
N ALA A 158 -1.11 -2.49 7.73
CA ALA A 158 -0.67 -3.10 8.99
C ALA A 158 -0.28 -4.59 8.84
N ALA A 159 -1.01 -5.34 8.02
CA ALA A 159 -0.76 -6.77 7.81
C ALA A 159 0.57 -7.04 7.09
N THR A 160 0.91 -6.26 6.06
CA THR A 160 2.17 -6.38 5.32
C THR A 160 3.36 -5.95 6.18
N LEU A 161 3.21 -4.89 6.98
CA LEU A 161 4.22 -4.46 7.94
C LEU A 161 4.51 -5.55 8.97
N GLN A 162 3.48 -6.16 9.55
CA GLN A 162 3.69 -7.23 10.53
C GLN A 162 4.38 -8.45 9.93
N ARG A 163 4.04 -8.85 8.70
CA ARG A 163 4.73 -9.95 8.01
C ARG A 163 6.17 -9.62 7.69
N LEU A 164 6.45 -8.39 7.26
CA LEU A 164 7.81 -7.91 7.02
C LEU A 164 8.64 -8.00 8.31
N ILE A 165 8.12 -7.47 9.43
CA ILE A 165 8.81 -7.52 10.72
C ILE A 165 9.02 -8.96 11.18
N ALA A 166 7.99 -9.82 11.08
CA ALA A 166 8.08 -11.21 11.50
C ALA A 166 9.14 -12.01 10.72
N GLN A 167 9.31 -11.72 9.43
CA GLN A 167 10.18 -12.51 8.55
C GLN A 167 11.62 -11.97 8.45
N CYS A 168 11.82 -10.68 8.66
CA CYS A 168 13.14 -10.05 8.58
C CYS A 168 13.88 -10.17 9.91
N SER A 169 15.21 -10.30 9.85
CA SER A 169 16.06 -10.07 11.01
C SER A 169 16.12 -8.58 11.36
N ASP A 170 16.58 -8.28 12.57
CA ASP A 170 16.68 -6.92 13.06
C ASP A 170 17.66 -6.05 12.25
N ASP A 171 18.80 -6.61 11.83
CA ASP A 171 19.76 -5.91 10.96
C ASP A 171 19.17 -5.55 9.60
N GLN A 172 18.29 -6.40 9.08
CA GLN A 172 17.60 -6.15 7.82
C GLN A 172 16.55 -5.06 7.96
N LEU A 173 15.77 -5.06 9.03
CA LEU A 173 14.83 -3.98 9.31
C LEU A 173 15.57 -2.65 9.50
N LEU A 174 16.74 -2.66 10.15
CA LEU A 174 17.60 -1.48 10.22
C LEU A 174 18.09 -1.01 8.84
N ALA A 175 18.43 -1.93 7.95
CA ALA A 175 18.82 -1.58 6.59
C ALA A 175 17.64 -1.02 5.76
N LEU A 176 16.43 -1.56 5.94
CA LEU A 176 15.21 -1.08 5.28
C LEU A 176 14.80 0.32 5.76
N SER A 177 14.86 0.58 7.07
CA SER A 177 14.59 1.91 7.63
C SER A 177 15.55 2.97 7.10
N ARG A 178 16.85 2.63 6.96
CA ARG A 178 17.84 3.52 6.29
C ARG A 178 17.52 3.75 4.82
N LEU A 179 17.06 2.72 4.11
CA LEU A 179 16.70 2.85 2.70
C LEU A 179 15.51 3.81 2.47
N LEU A 180 14.59 3.89 3.44
CA LEU A 180 13.46 4.81 3.44
C LEU A 180 13.85 6.26 3.83
N ALA A 181 15.02 6.46 4.42
CA ALA A 181 15.52 7.75 4.88
C ALA A 181 16.11 8.58 3.73
N GLN A 182 15.27 9.11 2.82
CA GLN A 182 15.70 10.09 1.81
C GLN A 182 15.54 11.55 2.24
N ASN A 183 15.17 11.79 3.50
CA ASN A 183 15.09 13.11 4.08
C ASN A 183 16.15 13.24 5.18
N ASP A 184 16.89 14.35 5.20
CA ASP A 184 17.92 14.64 6.23
C ASP A 184 17.40 14.39 7.66
N HIS A 185 16.14 14.73 7.92
CA HIS A 185 15.50 14.52 9.23
C HIS A 185 15.26 13.05 9.57
N VAL A 186 14.92 12.22 8.59
CA VAL A 186 14.69 10.79 8.78
C VAL A 186 16.03 10.05 8.91
N GLU A 187 17.04 10.49 8.18
CA GLU A 187 18.39 9.95 8.29
C GLU A 187 19.01 10.27 9.65
N LEU A 188 18.87 11.52 10.12
CA LEU A 188 19.26 11.90 11.48
C LEU A 188 18.50 11.09 12.54
N TRP A 189 17.19 10.90 12.37
CA TRP A 189 16.40 10.07 13.28
C TRP A 189 16.89 8.60 13.28
N CYS A 190 17.23 8.04 12.12
CA CYS A 190 17.79 6.69 12.05
C CYS A 190 19.16 6.58 12.71
N GLN A 191 20.04 7.57 12.51
CA GLN A 191 21.40 7.54 13.04
C GLN A 191 21.47 7.85 14.54
N GLN A 192 20.71 8.85 15.01
CA GLN A 192 20.80 9.35 16.38
C GLN A 192 19.82 8.69 17.34
N ILE A 193 18.72 8.12 16.84
CA ILE A 193 17.65 7.56 17.68
C ILE A 193 17.50 6.08 17.40
N SER A 194 17.18 5.66 16.17
CA SER A 194 16.85 4.25 15.92
C SER A 194 18.05 3.31 16.10
N ALA A 195 19.24 3.65 15.60
CA ALA A 195 20.42 2.79 15.72
C ALA A 195 20.94 2.64 17.17
N PRO A 196 21.07 3.70 17.99
CA PRO A 196 21.42 3.56 19.41
C PRO A 196 20.35 2.81 20.21
N LEU A 197 19.07 3.11 19.96
CA LEU A 197 17.96 2.43 20.61
C LEU A 197 17.95 0.94 20.24
N HIS A 198 18.27 0.59 19.00
CA HIS A 198 18.37 -0.79 18.53
C HIS A 198 19.51 -1.54 19.20
N ARG A 199 20.68 -0.91 19.34
CA ARG A 199 21.82 -1.47 20.09
C ARG A 199 21.49 -1.67 21.57
N ALA A 200 20.72 -0.76 22.18
CA ALA A 200 20.26 -0.91 23.55
C ALA A 200 19.25 -2.05 23.69
N PHE A 201 18.25 -2.11 22.79
CA PHE A 201 17.22 -3.14 22.77
C PHE A 201 17.78 -4.56 22.56
N THR A 202 18.76 -4.73 21.66
CA THR A 202 19.41 -6.02 21.40
C THR A 202 20.33 -6.47 22.52
N ARG A 203 20.95 -5.53 23.27
CA ARG A 203 21.78 -5.85 24.44
C ARG A 203 20.97 -6.45 25.58
N GLU A 204 19.72 -6.02 25.76
CA GLU A 204 18.85 -6.50 26.86
C GLU A 204 18.08 -7.79 26.51
N GLN A 205 18.27 -8.37 25.33
CA GLN A 205 17.66 -9.64 24.88
C GLN A 205 16.15 -9.75 25.18
N PHE A 206 15.35 -8.83 24.64
CA PHE A 206 13.89 -8.95 24.75
C PHE A 206 13.35 -10.13 23.94
N ALA A 207 13.00 -11.22 24.63
CA ALA A 207 12.58 -12.49 24.03
C ALA A 207 11.15 -12.53 23.48
N ALA A 208 10.31 -11.52 23.76
CA ALA A 208 8.90 -11.55 23.37
C ALA A 208 8.69 -11.02 21.94
N MET A 209 8.21 -11.88 21.04
CA MET A 209 7.82 -11.53 19.66
C MET A 209 6.92 -10.29 19.58
N ALA A 210 6.05 -10.09 20.58
CA ALA A 210 5.17 -8.92 20.69
C ALA A 210 5.93 -7.61 20.94
N LEU A 211 6.97 -7.62 21.79
CA LEU A 211 7.81 -6.45 22.07
C LEU A 211 8.63 -6.08 20.84
N ARG A 212 9.20 -7.07 20.15
CA ARG A 212 9.91 -6.89 18.89
C ARG A 212 9.01 -6.28 17.81
N SER A 213 7.78 -6.78 17.69
CA SER A 213 6.80 -6.26 16.74
C SER A 213 6.44 -4.79 17.04
N ALA A 214 6.10 -4.49 18.30
CA ALA A 214 5.78 -3.12 18.71
C ALA A 214 6.96 -2.14 18.52
N TYR A 215 8.18 -2.60 18.82
CA TYR A 215 9.41 -1.85 18.64
C TYR A 215 9.65 -1.47 17.17
N TRP A 216 9.62 -2.44 16.27
CA TRP A 216 9.85 -2.20 14.85
C TRP A 216 8.69 -1.48 14.17
N GLN A 217 7.45 -1.68 14.61
CA GLN A 217 6.32 -0.87 14.14
C GLN A 217 6.52 0.61 14.48
N ALA A 218 6.92 0.92 15.71
CA ALA A 218 7.23 2.29 16.11
C ALA A 218 8.37 2.88 15.27
N ILE A 219 9.38 2.07 14.94
CA ILE A 219 10.53 2.53 14.17
C ILE A 219 10.23 2.74 12.69
N GLU A 220 9.53 1.84 12.04
CA GLU A 220 9.22 1.92 10.61
C GLU A 220 8.11 2.93 10.32
N LEU A 221 7.17 3.12 11.25
CA LEU A 221 6.09 4.11 11.10
C LEU A 221 6.50 5.52 11.53
N ALA A 222 7.54 5.70 12.34
CA ALA A 222 8.00 7.03 12.76
C ALA A 222 8.47 7.92 11.58
N PRO A 223 9.28 7.43 10.62
CA PRO A 223 9.61 8.13 9.39
C PRO A 223 8.39 8.52 8.55
N TYR A 224 7.46 7.58 8.38
CA TYR A 224 6.22 7.80 7.65
C TYR A 224 5.39 8.87 8.36
N PHE A 225 5.18 8.74 9.67
CA PHE A 225 4.48 9.73 10.47
C PHE A 225 5.17 11.10 10.41
N MET A 226 6.50 11.20 10.51
CA MET A 226 7.25 12.45 10.34
C MET A 226 7.10 13.07 8.94
N MET A 227 7.01 12.24 7.89
CA MET A 227 6.87 12.70 6.50
C MET A 227 5.44 13.20 6.19
N TYR A 228 4.41 12.54 6.75
CA TYR A 228 3.01 12.90 6.54
C TYR A 228 2.47 13.92 7.55
N THR A 229 3.09 14.05 8.72
CA THR A 229 2.77 15.11 9.69
C THR A 229 3.62 16.35 9.43
N ASN A 230 3.30 17.06 8.34
CA ASN A 230 3.64 18.49 8.17
C ASN A 230 2.92 19.40 9.21
N LEU A 231 2.65 18.90 10.41
CA LEU A 231 1.89 19.56 11.46
C LEU A 231 2.63 19.59 12.80
N MET A 232 3.96 19.71 12.79
CA MET A 232 4.67 20.17 13.98
C MET A 232 4.71 21.70 13.95
N THR A 233 3.58 22.33 14.28
CA THR A 233 3.58 23.75 14.61
C THR A 233 4.47 23.93 15.84
N TYR A 234 5.73 24.32 15.60
CA TYR A 234 6.69 24.54 16.68
C TYR A 234 6.14 25.57 17.69
N PRO A 235 6.16 25.31 19.00
CA PRO A 235 5.68 26.25 20.02
C PRO A 235 6.43 27.58 19.96
N LEU A 236 5.76 28.69 20.30
CA LEU A 236 6.34 30.04 20.24
C LEU A 236 7.65 30.16 21.04
N LYS A 237 7.69 29.61 22.27
CA LYS A 237 8.88 29.62 23.14
C LYS A 237 10.08 28.93 22.48
N PHE A 238 9.85 27.84 21.76
CA PHE A 238 10.92 27.12 21.06
C PHE A 238 11.47 27.94 19.90
N ARG A 239 10.60 28.59 19.10
CA ARG A 239 11.03 29.46 18.00
C ARG A 239 11.88 30.63 18.48
N GLN A 240 11.45 31.27 19.58
CA GLN A 240 12.20 32.35 20.23
C GLN A 240 13.57 31.87 20.70
N HIS A 241 13.63 30.71 21.36
CA HIS A 241 14.88 30.13 21.84
C HIS A 241 15.87 29.84 20.71
N VAL A 242 15.40 29.24 19.61
CA VAL A 242 16.25 28.91 18.45
C VAL A 242 16.81 30.17 17.78
N LEU A 243 15.99 31.21 17.60
CA LEU A 243 16.44 32.47 17.02
C LEU A 243 17.41 33.22 17.94
N ALA A 244 17.16 33.22 19.26
CA ALA A 244 18.05 33.83 20.25
C ALA A 244 19.44 33.17 20.26
N ILE A 245 19.52 31.83 20.18
CA ILE A 245 20.82 31.12 20.10
C ILE A 245 21.52 31.42 18.77
N LYS A 246 20.79 31.47 17.66
CA LYS A 246 21.34 31.85 16.36
C LYS A 246 21.99 33.24 16.40
N GLU A 247 21.33 34.23 17.00
CA GLU A 247 21.87 35.59 17.14
C GLU A 247 23.07 35.63 18.09
N LYS A 248 22.95 35.00 19.26
CA LYS A 248 24.02 34.93 20.27
C LYS A 248 25.31 34.32 19.72
N GLU A 249 25.19 33.25 18.96
CA GLU A 249 26.34 32.51 18.42
C GLU A 249 26.68 32.87 16.96
N LYS A 250 25.98 33.86 16.36
CA LYS A 250 26.16 34.32 14.98
C LYS A 250 26.14 33.17 13.95
N LEU A 251 25.26 32.18 14.15
CA LEU A 251 25.17 31.01 13.28
C LEU A 251 24.42 31.33 11.98
N THR A 252 24.81 30.62 10.90
CA THR A 252 24.05 30.65 9.65
C THR A 252 22.74 29.86 9.81
N TYR A 253 21.75 30.14 8.96
CA TYR A 253 20.50 29.40 8.96
C TYR A 253 20.71 27.90 8.69
N ALA A 254 21.69 27.53 7.87
CA ALA A 254 22.06 26.13 7.62
C ALA A 254 22.58 25.44 8.89
N LYS A 255 23.55 26.04 9.58
CA LYS A 255 24.11 25.50 10.83
C LYS A 255 23.06 25.42 11.93
N THR A 256 22.18 26.43 12.01
CA THR A 256 21.08 26.46 12.98
C THR A 256 20.06 25.35 12.68
N ALA A 257 19.74 25.12 11.41
CA ALA A 257 18.83 24.05 10.97
C ALA A 257 19.36 22.67 11.37
N SER A 258 20.63 22.39 11.05
CA SER A 258 21.29 21.13 11.42
C SER A 258 21.38 20.94 12.93
N ARG A 259 21.67 22.00 13.70
CA ARG A 259 21.82 21.91 15.17
C ARG A 259 20.52 21.59 15.89
N PHE A 260 19.41 22.20 15.48
CA PHE A 260 18.12 22.05 16.15
C PHE A 260 17.20 21.04 15.45
N GLY A 261 17.64 20.40 14.37
CA GLY A 261 16.84 19.45 13.60
C GLY A 261 15.61 20.09 12.95
N VAL A 262 15.68 21.39 12.60
CA VAL A 262 14.57 22.16 12.02
C VAL A 262 14.87 22.48 10.56
N GLY A 263 13.92 22.27 9.64
CA GLY A 263 14.11 22.61 8.23
C GLY A 263 14.46 24.11 8.01
N MET A 264 15.41 24.39 7.13
CA MET A 264 15.90 25.76 6.86
C MET A 264 14.78 26.73 6.49
N ALA A 265 13.83 26.31 5.65
CA ALA A 265 12.67 27.10 5.27
C ALA A 265 11.77 27.47 6.47
N SER A 266 11.73 26.64 7.52
CA SER A 266 10.98 26.95 8.75
C SER A 266 11.66 28.05 9.56
N LEU A 267 12.99 28.05 9.67
CA LEU A 267 13.73 29.14 10.32
C LEU A 267 13.55 30.47 9.59
N MET A 268 13.59 30.45 8.25
CA MET A 268 13.32 31.64 7.44
C MET A 268 11.88 32.15 7.62
N ARG A 269 10.91 31.24 7.74
CA ARG A 269 9.52 31.59 8.05
C ARG A 269 9.38 32.20 9.45
N TRP A 270 10.07 31.67 10.47
CA TRP A 270 10.03 32.24 11.83
C TRP A 270 10.66 33.62 11.90
N ASN A 271 11.73 33.85 11.13
CA ASN A 271 12.35 35.17 11.03
C ASN A 271 11.40 36.22 10.43
N ARG A 272 10.50 35.82 9.52
CA ARG A 272 9.47 36.70 8.96
C ARG A 272 8.24 36.82 9.87
N ARG A 273 7.81 35.72 10.48
CA ARG A 273 6.66 35.65 11.40
C ARG A 273 6.90 34.57 12.45
N ILE A 274 7.15 35.01 13.68
CA ILE A 274 7.46 34.09 14.77
C ILE A 274 6.21 33.43 15.36
N THR A 275 5.05 34.10 15.33
CA THR A 275 3.81 33.59 15.89
C THR A 275 3.21 32.46 15.05
N PRO A 276 2.79 31.34 15.66
CA PRO A 276 2.12 30.26 14.95
C PRO A 276 0.73 30.69 14.48
N CYS A 277 0.34 30.28 13.29
CA CYS A 277 -1.05 30.42 12.83
C CYS A 277 -1.87 29.32 13.52
N THR A 278 -2.74 29.70 14.46
CA THR A 278 -3.54 28.75 15.24
C THR A 278 -4.91 28.49 14.62
N THR A 279 -5.37 29.39 13.76
CA THR A 279 -6.69 29.33 13.13
C THR A 279 -6.57 29.51 11.62
N HIS A 280 -7.42 28.81 10.89
CA HIS A 280 -7.63 29.06 9.47
C HIS A 280 -9.03 29.63 9.29
N ASN A 281 -9.16 30.73 8.56
CA ASN A 281 -10.47 31.30 8.24
C ASN A 281 -11.11 30.50 7.11
N LYS A 282 -11.91 29.48 7.45
CA LYS A 282 -12.69 28.70 6.47
C LYS A 282 -14.16 29.17 6.50
N PRO A 283 -14.73 29.61 5.36
CA PRO A 283 -16.13 30.02 5.29
C PRO A 283 -17.07 28.82 5.50
N ALA A 284 -18.30 29.10 5.93
CA ALA A 284 -19.34 28.09 6.07
C ALA A 284 -19.70 27.53 4.69
N THR A 285 -19.42 26.25 4.43
CA THR A 285 -19.62 25.67 3.08
C THR A 285 -21.02 25.06 2.87
N LYS A 286 -21.71 24.67 3.96
CA LYS A 286 -22.97 23.89 3.87
C LYS A 286 -24.24 24.70 4.19
N ILE A 287 -24.12 25.83 4.88
CA ILE A 287 -25.27 26.65 5.29
C ILE A 287 -25.10 28.01 4.64
N ASP A 288 -26.08 28.38 3.81
CA ASP A 288 -26.20 29.75 3.31
C ASP A 288 -26.62 30.67 4.47
N MET A 289 -25.77 31.67 4.74
CA MET A 289 -25.93 32.57 5.88
C MET A 289 -27.03 33.61 5.64
N GLU A 290 -27.29 33.99 4.39
CA GLU A 290 -28.34 34.94 4.03
C GLU A 290 -29.71 34.26 4.15
N ALA A 291 -29.83 33.06 3.58
CA ALA A 291 -31.05 32.26 3.70
C ALA A 291 -31.39 31.94 5.17
N LEU A 292 -30.38 31.65 6.01
CA LEU A 292 -30.60 31.44 7.45
C LEU A 292 -31.05 32.72 8.16
N ALA A 293 -30.50 33.89 7.80
CA ALA A 293 -30.93 35.15 8.39
C ALA A 293 -32.41 35.46 8.07
N GLN A 294 -32.84 35.14 6.85
CA GLN A 294 -34.24 35.28 6.44
C GLN A 294 -35.17 34.29 7.16
N ASP A 295 -34.77 33.02 7.31
CA ASP A 295 -35.54 32.03 8.09
C ASP A 295 -35.67 32.43 9.59
N VAL A 296 -34.65 33.07 10.16
CA VAL A 296 -34.70 33.62 11.53
C VAL A 296 -35.68 34.78 11.64
N ALA A 297 -35.78 35.64 10.63
CA ALA A 297 -36.74 36.74 10.61
C ALA A 297 -38.18 36.24 10.41
N THR A 298 -38.40 35.28 9.50
CA THR A 298 -39.73 34.76 9.18
C THR A 298 -40.31 33.90 10.31
N TYR A 299 -39.47 33.07 10.95
CA TYR A 299 -39.92 32.14 11.99
C TYR A 299 -39.10 32.33 13.26
N PRO A 300 -39.30 33.40 14.03
CA PRO A 300 -38.37 33.74 15.10
C PRO A 300 -38.40 32.72 16.26
N ASP A 301 -39.52 32.02 16.50
CA ASP A 301 -39.73 31.12 17.65
C ASP A 301 -39.38 29.65 17.41
N ASP A 302 -39.04 29.31 16.16
CA ASP A 302 -38.72 27.94 15.77
C ASP A 302 -37.45 27.41 16.45
N TYR A 303 -37.53 26.14 16.82
CA TYR A 303 -36.42 25.42 17.43
C TYR A 303 -35.32 25.13 16.41
N GLN A 304 -34.10 24.93 16.92
CA GLN A 304 -32.93 24.67 16.09
C GLN A 304 -33.08 23.42 15.21
N TYR A 305 -33.85 22.41 15.65
CA TYR A 305 -34.09 21.20 14.87
C TYR A 305 -35.08 21.41 13.72
N GLU A 306 -36.08 22.30 13.87
CA GLU A 306 -37.07 22.62 12.84
C GLU A 306 -36.40 23.37 11.68
N ARG A 307 -35.55 24.34 12.02
CA ARG A 307 -34.69 25.02 11.04
C ARG A 307 -33.74 24.04 10.36
N ALA A 308 -33.15 23.13 11.13
CA ALA A 308 -32.21 22.15 10.59
C ALA A 308 -32.86 21.22 9.55
N GLN A 309 -34.14 20.88 9.72
CA GLN A 309 -34.91 20.12 8.75
C GLN A 309 -35.10 20.88 7.43
N ARG A 310 -35.38 22.20 7.48
CA ARG A 310 -35.52 23.05 6.27
C ARG A 310 -34.21 23.17 5.48
N PHE A 311 -33.09 23.28 6.18
CA PHE A 311 -31.77 23.42 5.57
C PHE A 311 -31.07 22.08 5.28
N GLY A 312 -31.67 20.92 5.62
CA GLY A 312 -31.06 19.60 5.41
C GLY A 312 -29.75 19.41 6.19
N VAL A 313 -29.63 20.02 7.37
CA VAL A 313 -28.42 19.99 8.21
C VAL A 313 -28.73 19.48 9.62
N SER A 314 -27.70 19.30 10.45
CA SER A 314 -27.89 18.98 11.87
C SER A 314 -28.29 20.22 12.69
N ALA A 315 -29.07 20.04 13.76
CA ALA A 315 -29.41 21.10 14.72
C ALA A 315 -28.17 21.81 15.30
N GLN A 316 -27.09 21.05 15.57
CA GLN A 316 -25.82 21.60 16.03
C GLN A 316 -25.17 22.54 14.98
N GLY A 317 -25.30 22.21 13.69
CA GLY A 317 -24.86 23.04 12.58
C GLY A 317 -25.56 24.39 12.56
N ILE A 318 -26.89 24.39 12.72
CA ILE A 318 -27.69 25.63 12.85
C ILE A 318 -27.25 26.42 14.08
N ARG A 319 -27.01 25.79 15.24
CA ARG A 319 -26.53 26.47 16.44
C ARG A 319 -25.22 27.24 16.18
N HIS A 320 -24.26 26.63 15.48
CA HIS A 320 -23.01 27.30 15.13
C HIS A 320 -23.21 28.42 14.10
N ALA A 321 -24.14 28.25 13.15
CA ALA A 321 -24.47 29.28 12.17
C ALA A 321 -25.17 30.50 12.82
N LEU A 322 -26.12 30.27 13.73
CA LEU A 322 -26.76 31.35 14.52
C LEU A 322 -25.75 32.14 15.35
N LYS A 323 -24.75 31.46 15.94
CA LYS A 323 -23.62 32.13 16.62
C LYS A 323 -22.81 33.02 15.68
N ARG A 324 -22.62 32.62 14.42
CA ARG A 324 -21.93 33.45 13.40
C ARG A 324 -22.75 34.69 13.02
N LEU A 325 -24.08 34.57 12.97
CA LEU A 325 -25.01 35.70 12.78
C LEU A 325 -25.19 36.56 14.04
N ARG A 326 -24.53 36.21 15.16
CA ARG A 326 -24.68 36.87 16.47
C ARG A 326 -26.13 36.89 16.99
N VAL A 327 -26.95 35.93 16.56
CA VAL A 327 -28.34 35.77 17.03
C VAL A 327 -28.32 34.97 18.34
N SER A 328 -28.82 35.59 19.41
CA SER A 328 -29.04 34.93 20.70
C SER A 328 -30.43 35.29 21.20
N ARG A 329 -31.36 34.33 21.18
CA ARG A 329 -32.71 34.51 21.69
C ARG A 329 -32.95 33.58 22.87
N LYS A 330 -33.30 34.14 24.02
CA LYS A 330 -33.76 33.42 25.20
C LYS A 330 -35.29 33.39 25.16
N LYS A 331 -35.92 32.21 25.20
CA LYS A 331 -37.38 32.13 25.29
C LYS A 331 -37.82 32.58 26.68
N ASN A 332 -38.85 33.43 26.74
CA ASN A 332 -39.54 33.77 27.98
C ASN A 332 -40.62 32.70 28.23
N THR A 333 -40.74 32.23 29.48
CA THR A 333 -41.61 31.12 29.90
C THR A 333 -43.10 31.50 30.02
N SER A 334 -43.52 32.66 29.52
CA SER A 334 -44.93 33.03 29.47
C SER A 334 -45.64 32.20 28.41
N ALA A 335 -46.52 31.28 28.85
CA ALA A 335 -47.35 30.44 27.99
C ALA A 335 -48.21 31.31 27.05
N SER A 336 -48.36 30.89 25.79
CA SER A 336 -49.27 31.54 24.84
C SER A 336 -50.69 31.57 25.41
N GLN A 337 -51.31 32.75 25.45
CA GLN A 337 -52.76 32.83 25.58
C GLN A 337 -53.36 32.35 24.26
N SER A 338 -54.22 31.34 24.37
CA SER A 338 -54.95 30.68 23.29
C SER A 338 -55.89 31.60 22.55
#